data_AF-A0A960RSM5-F1
#
_entry.id   AF-A0A960RSM5-F1
#
_cell.length_a   1.000
_cell.length_b   1.000
_cell.length_c   1.000
_cell.angle_alpha   90.00
_cell.angle_beta   90.00
_cell.angle_gamma   90.00
#
_symmetry.space_group_name_H-M   'P 1'
#
loop_
_entity.id
_entity.type
_entity.pdbx_description
1 polymer ?
#
loop_
_entity_poly.entity_id
_entity_poly.type
_entity_poly.pdbx_seq_one_letter_code
_entity_poly.pdbx_strand_id
1 'polypeptide(L)'
;MSNGVKLSSLEKRGNKYWYRGRYWALNQPVKSTAKGKKMMVLATKTINGERRVKIVHFGALGYGHNYSLKAKRNYLARSAGIRNKYGELTRNDRWSPNYWSRKILWPAGKRATGPRTTQKVA
;
A
#
# COMPACT_ATOMS: atom_id res chain seq x y z
N MET A 1 9.44 13.37 4.97
CA MET A 1 9.16 11.93 4.80
C MET A 1 10.48 11.20 4.93
N SER A 2 10.53 9.98 5.46
CA SER A 2 11.76 9.18 5.36
C SER A 2 12.17 9.07 3.89
N ASN A 3 13.40 9.40 3.56
CA ASN A 3 13.91 9.30 2.18
C ASN A 3 14.04 7.84 1.69
N GLY A 4 13.58 6.86 2.46
CA GLY A 4 13.73 5.45 2.14
C GLY A 4 15.20 5.03 2.10
N VAL A 5 15.41 3.76 1.75
CA VAL A 5 16.76 3.19 1.61
C VAL A 5 17.10 3.11 0.13
N LYS A 6 18.35 3.38 -0.24
CA LYS A 6 18.80 3.23 -1.63
C LYS A 6 18.61 1.78 -2.05
N LEU A 7 18.02 1.53 -3.22
CA LEU A 7 17.84 0.15 -3.68
C LEU A 7 19.19 -0.52 -3.94
N SER A 8 20.17 0.25 -4.42
CA SER A 8 21.54 -0.19 -4.70
C SER A 8 22.30 -0.64 -3.46
N SER A 9 21.91 -0.18 -2.26
CA SER A 9 22.57 -0.59 -1.02
C SER A 9 22.00 -1.88 -0.43
N LEU A 10 21.02 -2.52 -1.08
CA LEU A 10 20.42 -3.76 -0.60
C LEU A 10 21.06 -4.96 -1.30
N GLU A 11 21.34 -6.02 -0.52
CA GLU A 11 21.76 -7.30 -1.08
C GLU A 11 20.66 -7.83 -2.02
N LYS A 12 21.07 -8.27 -3.21
CA LYS A 12 20.18 -8.81 -4.25
C LYS A 12 20.51 -10.27 -4.49
N ARG A 13 19.47 -11.12 -4.51
CA ARG A 13 19.55 -12.53 -4.95
C ARG A 13 18.49 -12.77 -6.03
N GLY A 14 18.94 -13.00 -7.26
CA GLY A 14 18.06 -13.04 -8.43
C GLY A 14 17.21 -11.76 -8.53
N ASN A 15 15.89 -11.91 -8.55
CA ASN A 15 14.96 -10.76 -8.62
C ASN A 15 14.47 -10.25 -7.26
N LYS A 16 15.08 -10.69 -6.16
CA LYS A 16 14.68 -10.31 -4.79
C LYS A 16 15.77 -9.51 -4.09
N TYR A 17 15.34 -8.70 -3.12
CA TYR A 17 16.21 -7.82 -2.33
C TYR A 17 16.06 -8.12 -0.84
N TRP A 18 17.17 -8.30 -0.13
CA TRP A 18 17.17 -8.49 1.32
C TRP A 18 16.88 -7.16 2.00
N TYR A 19 15.82 -7.12 2.81
CA TYR A 19 15.50 -5.93 3.61
C TYR A 19 14.64 -6.29 4.82
N ARG A 20 15.07 -5.84 6.00
CA ARG A 20 14.42 -6.10 7.30
C ARG A 20 14.11 -7.58 7.53
N GLY A 21 15.13 -8.43 7.40
CA GLY A 21 15.06 -9.84 7.80
C GLY A 21 14.40 -10.79 6.79
N ARG A 22 14.16 -10.38 5.55
CA ARG A 22 13.65 -11.26 4.49
C ARG A 22 13.95 -10.76 3.08
N TYR A 23 13.86 -11.67 2.11
CA TYR A 23 13.89 -11.32 0.68
C TYR A 23 12.53 -10.81 0.19
N TRP A 24 12.56 -9.73 -0.58
CA TRP A 24 11.40 -9.08 -1.16
C TRP A 24 11.46 -9.06 -2.67
N ALA A 25 10.36 -9.46 -3.31
CA ALA A 25 10.07 -9.00 -4.66
C ALA A 25 9.53 -7.56 -4.59
N LEU A 26 10.12 -6.66 -5.37
CA LEU A 26 9.78 -5.24 -5.35
C LEU A 26 8.35 -5.03 -5.83
N ASN A 27 7.61 -4.11 -5.18
CA ASN A 27 6.26 -3.72 -5.57
C ASN A 27 5.25 -4.88 -5.62
N GLN A 28 5.54 -6.01 -4.97
CA GLN A 28 4.65 -7.15 -4.83
C GLN A 28 4.13 -7.22 -3.39
N PRO A 29 2.85 -6.89 -3.15
CA PRO A 29 2.28 -6.94 -1.82
C PRO A 29 2.17 -8.36 -1.27
N VAL A 30 2.39 -8.47 0.03
CA VAL A 30 2.20 -9.69 0.82
C VAL A 30 1.37 -9.39 2.07
N LYS A 31 1.00 -10.41 2.85
CA LYS A 31 0.37 -10.21 4.17
C LYS A 31 1.27 -9.36 5.07
N SER A 32 0.67 -8.40 5.77
CA SER A 32 1.39 -7.52 6.69
C SER A 32 1.80 -8.24 7.97
N THR A 33 2.98 -7.92 8.50
CA THR A 33 3.41 -8.29 9.86
C THR A 33 2.97 -7.29 10.93
N ALA A 34 2.62 -6.06 10.56
CA ALA A 34 2.14 -5.05 11.51
C ALA A 34 0.70 -5.35 11.97
N LYS A 35 0.45 -5.24 13.29
CA LYS A 35 -0.89 -5.39 13.90
C LYS A 35 -1.87 -4.43 13.22
N GLY A 36 -3.08 -4.93 12.94
CA GLY A 36 -4.16 -4.11 12.37
C GLY A 36 -4.00 -3.76 10.89
N LYS A 37 -3.01 -4.31 10.16
CA LYS A 37 -2.84 -4.05 8.72
C LYS A 37 -3.08 -5.31 7.89
N LYS A 38 -3.74 -5.17 6.74
CA LYS A 38 -4.05 -6.28 5.82
C LYS A 38 -2.79 -6.72 5.07
N MET A 39 -2.12 -5.78 4.41
CA MET A 39 -1.04 -6.06 3.47
C MET A 39 0.16 -5.14 3.71
N MET A 40 1.32 -5.57 3.25
CA MET A 40 2.52 -4.75 3.19
C MET A 40 3.28 -4.98 1.89
N VAL A 41 4.12 -4.03 1.52
CA VAL A 41 4.88 -4.08 0.27
C VAL A 41 6.20 -3.34 0.41
N LEU A 42 7.27 -3.87 -0.18
CA LEU A 42 8.50 -3.12 -0.40
C LEU A 42 8.32 -2.25 -1.66
N ALA A 43 7.86 -1.02 -1.46
CA ALA A 43 7.53 -0.10 -2.54
C ALA A 43 8.75 0.67 -3.01
N THR A 44 8.86 0.87 -4.32
CA THR A 44 9.96 1.64 -4.93
C THR A 44 9.52 3.02 -5.37
N LYS A 45 10.40 4.01 -5.25
CA LYS A 45 10.25 5.36 -5.81
C LYS A 45 11.62 5.90 -6.23
N THR A 46 11.66 6.69 -7.30
CA THR A 46 12.86 7.44 -7.68
C THR A 46 12.78 8.82 -7.04
N ILE A 47 13.83 9.22 -6.33
CA ILE A 47 13.95 10.52 -5.67
C ILE A 47 15.32 11.08 -6.04
N ASN A 48 15.33 12.25 -6.68
CA ASN A 48 16.56 12.92 -7.15
C ASN A 48 17.45 11.98 -8.00
N GLY A 49 16.85 11.32 -8.99
CA GLY A 49 17.55 10.34 -9.85
C GLY A 49 17.86 8.99 -9.20
N GLU A 50 17.75 8.87 -7.88
CA GLU A 50 18.11 7.64 -7.17
C GLU A 50 16.89 6.76 -6.86
N ARG A 51 16.96 5.48 -7.23
CA ARG A 51 15.92 4.49 -6.93
C ARG A 51 16.01 4.06 -5.48
N ARG A 52 14.92 4.24 -4.74
CA ARG A 52 14.83 3.98 -3.30
C ARG A 52 13.66 3.08 -2.97
N VAL A 53 13.71 2.48 -1.78
CA VAL A 53 12.67 1.58 -1.27
C VAL A 53 12.16 1.99 0.10
N LYS A 54 10.90 1.63 0.36
CA LYS A 54 10.24 1.79 1.66
C LYS A 54 9.22 0.68 1.88
N ILE A 55 9.18 0.11 3.09
CA ILE A 55 8.07 -0.78 3.47
C ILE A 55 6.83 0.09 3.73
N VAL A 56 5.74 -0.26 3.06
CA VAL A 56 4.44 0.38 3.24
C VAL A 56 3.47 -0.68 3.75
N HIS A 57 2.93 -0.48 4.95
CA HIS A 57 1.81 -1.26 5.48
C HIS A 57 0.49 -0.56 5.13
N PHE A 58 -0.49 -1.30 4.61
CA PHE A 58 -1.72 -0.71 4.08
C PHE A 58 -2.95 -1.60 4.25
N GLY A 59 -4.12 -0.94 4.22
CA GLY A 59 -5.43 -1.51 4.55
C GLY A 59 -5.56 -1.83 6.03
N ALA A 60 -6.57 -1.29 6.71
CA ALA A 60 -6.86 -1.67 8.09
C ALA A 60 -7.57 -3.03 8.16
N LEU A 61 -7.17 -3.91 9.08
CA LEU A 61 -7.95 -5.12 9.41
C LEU A 61 -9.35 -4.70 9.90
N GLY A 62 -10.33 -5.57 9.71
CA GLY A 62 -11.73 -5.24 9.93
C GLY A 62 -12.31 -4.34 8.83
N TYR A 63 -11.63 -3.29 8.37
CA TYR A 63 -12.22 -2.23 7.55
C TYR A 63 -13.05 -2.75 6.35
N GLY A 64 -14.37 -2.67 6.51
CA GLY A 64 -15.37 -3.16 5.57
C GLY A 64 -15.69 -2.11 4.52
N HIS A 65 -14.90 -2.07 3.45
CA HIS A 65 -15.24 -1.33 2.25
C HIS A 65 -15.25 -2.28 1.06
N ASN A 66 -15.97 -1.89 0.00
CA ASN A 66 -16.22 -2.73 -1.17
C ASN A 66 -17.16 -3.90 -0.87
N TYR A 67 -18.16 -3.73 0.01
CA TYR A 67 -19.28 -4.67 0.22
C TYR A 67 -20.49 -4.38 -0.68
N SER A 68 -20.50 -3.22 -1.34
CA SER A 68 -21.48 -2.85 -2.35
C SER A 68 -20.86 -1.92 -3.38
N LEU A 69 -21.47 -1.82 -4.56
CA LEU A 69 -21.00 -0.92 -5.61
C LEU A 69 -21.01 0.55 -5.16
N LYS A 70 -22.07 0.96 -4.43
CA LYS A 70 -22.19 2.31 -3.84
C LYS A 70 -21.08 2.57 -2.82
N ALA A 71 -20.82 1.64 -1.90
CA ALA A 71 -19.76 1.79 -0.90
C ALA A 71 -18.36 1.86 -1.55
N LYS A 72 -18.11 1.06 -2.60
CA LYS A 72 -16.88 1.14 -3.39
C LYS A 72 -16.73 2.50 -4.06
N ARG A 73 -17.77 3.00 -4.75
CA ARG A 73 -17.76 4.31 -5.41
C ARG A 73 -17.45 5.44 -4.42
N ASN A 74 -18.11 5.45 -3.26
CA ASN A 74 -17.88 6.45 -2.22
C ASN A 74 -16.44 6.39 -1.67
N TYR A 75 -15.92 5.19 -1.41
CA TYR A 75 -14.53 5.01 -1.00
C TYR A 75 -13.57 5.54 -2.06
N LEU A 76 -13.78 5.19 -3.34
CA LEU A 76 -12.92 5.62 -4.43
C LEU A 76 -12.97 7.15 -4.64
N ALA A 77 -14.12 7.79 -4.50
CA ALA A 77 -14.25 9.25 -4.59
C ALA A 77 -13.46 9.94 -3.46
N ARG A 78 -13.70 9.55 -2.20
CA ARG A 78 -13.01 10.13 -1.04
C ARG A 78 -11.50 9.91 -1.09
N SER A 79 -11.09 8.66 -1.30
CA SER A 79 -9.67 8.30 -1.32
C SER A 79 -8.91 8.88 -2.52
N ALA A 80 -9.62 9.26 -3.58
CA ALA A 80 -9.02 9.93 -4.72
C ALA A 80 -8.56 11.36 -4.39
N GLY A 81 -9.16 12.03 -3.39
CA GLY A 81 -8.84 13.40 -2.99
C GLY A 81 -7.78 13.53 -1.90
N ILE A 82 -7.31 12.43 -1.30
CA ILE A 82 -6.37 12.50 -0.16
C ILE A 82 -5.01 13.03 -0.63
N ARG A 83 -4.58 14.14 -0.03
CA ARG A 83 -3.29 14.79 -0.29
C ARG A 83 -2.29 14.58 0.85
N ASN A 84 -1.00 14.64 0.53
CA ASN A 84 0.06 14.68 1.55
C ASN A 84 0.27 16.12 2.05
N LYS A 85 1.20 16.32 2.99
CA LYS A 85 1.50 17.63 3.56
C LYS A 85 2.06 18.68 2.57
N TYR A 86 2.43 18.24 1.37
CA TYR A 86 2.91 19.11 0.29
C TYR A 86 1.82 19.35 -0.78
N GLY A 87 0.58 18.93 -0.50
CA GLY A 87 -0.55 19.09 -1.43
C GLY A 87 -0.60 18.04 -2.54
N GLU A 88 0.29 17.05 -2.58
CA GLU A 88 0.33 16.07 -3.67
C GLU A 88 -0.68 14.93 -3.44
N LEU A 89 -1.30 14.43 -4.51
CA LEU A 89 -2.28 13.34 -4.42
C LEU A 89 -1.63 12.01 -4.04
N THR A 90 -2.01 11.49 -2.87
CA THR A 90 -1.46 10.23 -2.32
C THR A 90 -1.86 8.99 -3.11
N ARG A 91 -2.92 9.07 -3.93
CA ARG A 91 -3.33 7.98 -4.83
C ARG A 91 -2.31 7.70 -5.94
N ASN A 92 -1.40 8.66 -6.21
CA ASN A 92 -0.36 8.57 -7.23
C ASN A 92 1.02 8.20 -6.64
N ASP A 93 1.16 8.25 -5.32
CA ASP A 93 2.44 8.01 -4.65
C ASP A 93 2.58 6.55 -4.23
N ARG A 94 3.51 5.81 -4.86
CA ARG A 94 3.78 4.40 -4.51
C ARG A 94 4.27 4.22 -3.08
N TRP A 95 4.72 5.27 -2.40
CA TRP A 95 5.07 5.21 -0.97
C TRP A 95 3.90 5.49 -0.03
N SER A 96 2.71 5.74 -0.58
CA SER A 96 1.49 5.93 0.18
C SER A 96 0.71 4.62 0.38
N PRO A 97 0.18 4.36 1.59
CA PRO A 97 -0.80 3.32 1.82
C PRO A 97 -2.06 3.44 0.95
N ASN A 98 -2.45 4.66 0.56
CA ASN A 98 -3.63 4.91 -0.26
C ASN A 98 -3.47 4.35 -1.68
N TYR A 99 -2.33 4.59 -2.33
CA TYR A 99 -1.98 4.03 -3.64
C TYR A 99 -2.20 2.51 -3.65
N TRP A 100 -1.60 1.82 -2.68
CA TRP A 100 -1.68 0.36 -2.60
C TRP A 100 -3.08 -0.16 -2.23
N SER A 101 -3.79 0.54 -1.34
CA SER A 101 -5.15 0.19 -0.98
C SER A 101 -6.10 0.26 -2.18
N ARG A 102 -6.01 1.33 -2.98
CA ARG A 102 -6.79 1.49 -4.22
C ARG A 102 -6.38 0.51 -5.30
N LYS A 103 -5.08 0.19 -5.42
CA LYS A 103 -4.58 -0.72 -6.47
C LYS A 103 -4.90 -2.19 -6.18
N ILE A 104 -4.82 -2.63 -4.92
CA ILE A 104 -4.79 -4.05 -4.57
C ILE A 104 -6.05 -4.49 -3.82
N LEU A 105 -6.45 -3.73 -2.80
CA LEU A 105 -7.55 -4.14 -1.93
C LEU A 105 -8.90 -3.82 -2.54
N TRP A 106 -9.04 -2.59 -3.05
CA TRP A 106 -10.30 -2.03 -3.50
C TRP A 106 -10.22 -1.33 -4.87
N PRO A 107 -9.67 -1.98 -5.93
CA PRO A 107 -9.66 -1.39 -7.26
C PRO A 107 -11.07 -1.34 -7.85
N ALA A 108 -11.28 -0.39 -8.78
CA ALA A 108 -12.58 -0.15 -9.41
C ALA A 108 -13.19 -1.40 -10.04
N GLY A 109 -12.37 -2.22 -10.71
CA GLY A 109 -12.81 -3.45 -11.39
C GLY A 109 -13.04 -4.67 -10.49
N LYS A 110 -12.68 -4.63 -9.20
CA LYS A 110 -12.89 -5.78 -8.30
C LYS A 110 -14.34 -5.86 -7.85
N ARG A 111 -14.89 -7.08 -7.77
CA ARG A 111 -16.25 -7.34 -7.25
C ARG A 111 -16.37 -6.80 -5.82
N ALA A 112 -17.54 -6.26 -5.51
CA ALA A 112 -17.82 -5.65 -4.22
C ALA A 112 -18.36 -6.67 -3.21
N THR A 113 -17.52 -7.64 -2.84
CA THR A 113 -17.86 -8.76 -1.94
C THR A 113 -17.14 -8.69 -0.59
N GLY A 114 -16.64 -7.51 -0.21
CA GLY A 114 -16.00 -7.31 1.09
C GLY A 114 -16.98 -7.44 2.26
N PRO A 115 -16.49 -7.62 3.50
CA PRO A 115 -17.35 -7.63 4.67
C PRO A 115 -18.04 -6.27 4.85
N ARG A 116 -19.33 -6.28 5.20
CA ARG A 116 -20.11 -5.05 5.43
C ARG A 116 -19.73 -4.36 6.73
N THR A 117 -19.40 -5.13 7.76
CA THR A 117 -19.03 -4.65 9.08
C THR A 117 -17.53 -4.75 9.31
N THR A 118 -16.99 -3.73 9.97
CA THR A 118 -15.63 -3.75 10.46
C THR A 118 -15.58 -4.70 11.66
N GLN A 119 -14.99 -5.88 11.51
CA GLN A 119 -14.72 -6.74 12.67
C GLN A 119 -13.85 -5.95 13.66
N LYS A 120 -14.29 -5.87 14.93
CA LYS A 120 -13.45 -5.33 16.00
C LYS A 120 -12.17 -6.15 16.05
N VAL A 121 -11.04 -5.49 15.82
CA VAL A 121 -9.73 -6.13 15.95
C VAL A 121 -9.49 -6.30 17.45
N ALA A 122 -9.26 -7.53 17.91
CA ALA A 122 -8.84 -7.82 19.28
C ALA A 122 -7.44 -7.27 19.61
#